data_AF-A0A0M6XS51-F1
#
_entry.id   AF-A0A0M6XS51-F1
#
_cell.length_a   1.000
_cell.length_b   1.000
_cell.length_c   1.000
_cell.angle_alpha   90.00
_cell.angle_beta   90.00
_cell.angle_gamma   90.00
#
_symmetry.space_group_name_H-M   'P 1'
#
loop_
_entity.id
_entity.type
_entity.pdbx_description
1 polymer ?
#
loop_
_entity_poly.entity_id
_entity_poly.type
_entity_poly.pdbx_seq_one_letter_code
_entity_poly.pdbx_strand_id
1 'polypeptide(L)'
;MAGGALLSLTFAFSAVAQGAIPSGQAIILWEIVWERVEGGTTQAVLRFIAPGIARDTGSIDAAAAMADIDWLCATHAVPLALLPAARAETYVVTIMDRAVARGEADAEATQYFGIYAITDGKCSPEDF
;
A
#
# COMPACT_ATOMS: atom_id res chain seq x y z
N MET A 1 23.47 33.29 -44.41
CA MET A 1 22.54 32.17 -44.15
C MET A 1 23.29 31.16 -43.30
N ALA A 2 23.11 31.18 -41.98
CA ALA A 2 23.77 30.25 -41.06
C ALA A 2 22.72 29.27 -40.55
N GLY A 3 22.84 28.00 -40.95
CA GLY A 3 21.94 26.93 -40.55
C GLY A 3 22.29 26.42 -39.15
N GLY A 4 21.40 26.64 -38.18
CA GLY A 4 21.49 26.07 -36.85
C GLY A 4 21.01 24.63 -36.86
N ALA A 5 21.88 23.68 -36.50
CA ALA A 5 21.52 22.29 -36.31
C ALA A 5 20.80 22.14 -34.95
N LEU A 6 19.52 21.76 -35.01
CA LEU A 6 18.75 21.35 -33.82
C LEU A 6 19.18 19.94 -33.42
N LEU A 7 19.89 19.81 -32.29
CA LEU A 7 20.13 18.51 -31.65
C LEU A 7 18.88 18.11 -30.84
N SER A 8 18.19 17.07 -31.28
CA SER A 8 17.11 16.44 -30.53
C SER A 8 17.69 15.47 -29.49
N LEU A 9 17.59 15.80 -28.19
CA LEU A 9 17.88 14.87 -27.09
C LEU A 9 16.64 14.02 -26.80
N THR A 10 16.72 12.72 -27.07
CA THR A 10 15.75 11.73 -26.62
C THR A 10 16.05 11.31 -25.20
N PHE A 11 15.19 11.67 -24.25
CA PHE A 11 15.22 11.13 -22.89
C PHE A 11 14.51 9.77 -22.87
N ALA A 12 15.24 8.69 -22.62
CA ALA A 12 14.66 7.40 -22.32
C ALA A 12 14.23 7.40 -20.84
N PHE A 13 12.92 7.48 -20.58
CA PHE A 13 12.38 7.22 -19.25
C PHE A 13 12.24 5.71 -19.07
N SER A 14 13.08 5.13 -18.22
CA SER A 14 12.85 3.77 -17.74
C SER A 14 11.64 3.80 -16.81
N ALA A 15 10.50 3.28 -17.26
CA ALA A 15 9.41 2.96 -16.35
C ALA A 15 9.86 1.79 -15.49
N VAL A 16 10.08 2.04 -14.19
CA VAL A 16 10.16 0.96 -13.21
C VAL A 16 8.76 0.37 -13.14
N ALA A 17 8.55 -0.80 -13.74
CA ALA A 17 7.33 -1.57 -13.51
C ALA A 17 7.30 -1.92 -12.01
N GLN A 18 6.40 -1.30 -11.25
CA GLN A 18 6.00 -1.87 -9.97
C GLN A 18 5.51 -3.28 -10.29
N GLY A 19 6.11 -4.29 -9.64
CA GLY A 19 5.80 -5.69 -9.92
C GLY A 19 4.29 -5.97 -9.82
N ALA A 20 3.84 -7.07 -10.42
CA ALA A 20 2.47 -7.52 -10.17
C ALA A 20 2.31 -7.86 -8.68
N ILE A 21 1.13 -7.60 -8.14
CA ILE A 21 0.75 -8.06 -6.81
C ILE A 21 0.91 -9.60 -6.74
N PRO A 22 1.50 -10.18 -5.67
CA PRO A 22 1.84 -11.60 -5.61
C PRO A 22 0.69 -12.57 -5.89
N SER A 23 -0.50 -12.30 -5.36
CA SER A 23 -1.68 -13.15 -5.58
C SER A 23 -2.28 -13.00 -6.99
N GLY A 24 -1.91 -11.96 -7.74
CA GLY A 24 -2.49 -11.61 -9.03
C GLY A 24 -3.90 -11.01 -8.94
N GLN A 25 -4.44 -10.77 -7.73
CA GLN A 25 -5.78 -10.18 -7.59
C GLN A 25 -5.82 -8.70 -8.00
N ALA A 26 -7.01 -8.19 -8.30
CA ALA A 26 -7.18 -6.74 -8.45
C ALA A 26 -7.02 -6.05 -7.09
N ILE A 27 -6.24 -4.97 -7.04
CA ILE A 27 -6.09 -4.14 -5.84
C ILE A 27 -6.20 -2.67 -6.18
N ILE A 28 -6.89 -1.92 -5.31
CA ILE A 28 -7.11 -0.49 -5.50
C ILE A 28 -6.84 0.21 -4.17
N LEU A 29 -5.98 1.23 -4.17
CA LEU A 29 -5.84 2.11 -2.99
C LEU A 29 -7.16 2.86 -2.77
N TRP A 30 -7.79 2.63 -1.62
CA TRP A 30 -9.04 3.26 -1.22
C TRP A 30 -8.77 4.60 -0.54
N GLU A 31 -7.95 4.60 0.51
CA GLU A 31 -7.60 5.80 1.27
C GLU A 31 -6.29 5.59 2.05
N ILE A 32 -5.65 6.69 2.43
CA ILE A 32 -4.56 6.72 3.40
C ILE A 32 -4.99 7.69 4.49
N VAL A 33 -4.91 7.26 5.75
CA VAL A 33 -5.31 8.08 6.89
C VAL A 33 -4.20 8.16 7.92
N TRP A 34 -3.99 9.35 8.46
CA TRP A 34 -3.06 9.59 9.56
C TRP A 34 -3.83 9.70 10.86
N GLU A 35 -3.52 8.82 11.79
CA GLU A 35 -4.19 8.71 13.07
C GLU A 35 -3.22 9.01 14.20
N ARG A 36 -3.71 9.65 15.26
CA ARG A 36 -2.96 9.76 16.51
C ARG A 36 -3.36 8.57 17.38
N VAL A 37 -2.40 7.70 17.66
CA VAL A 37 -2.58 6.59 18.60
C VAL A 37 -2.30 7.05 20.03
N GLU A 38 -2.90 6.33 20.98
CA GLU A 38 -2.69 6.58 22.41
C GLU A 38 -1.20 6.42 22.74
N GLY A 39 -0.61 7.42 23.41
CA GLY A 39 0.85 7.55 23.54
C GLY A 39 1.48 8.60 22.62
N GLY A 40 0.70 9.21 21.73
CA GLY A 40 1.08 10.43 21.00
C GLY A 40 1.85 10.21 19.70
N THR A 41 2.09 8.97 19.31
CA THR A 41 2.65 8.61 18.00
C THR A 41 1.59 8.74 16.90
N THR A 42 2.06 8.89 15.67
CA THR A 42 1.25 8.96 14.46
C THR A 42 1.33 7.62 13.73
N GLN A 43 0.17 7.12 13.32
CA GLN A 43 0.04 5.91 12.52
C GLN A 43 -0.52 6.26 11.14
N ALA A 44 0.10 5.76 10.07
CA ALA A 44 -0.46 5.85 8.72
C ALA A 44 -1.19 4.55 8.39
N VAL A 45 -2.49 4.62 8.16
CA VAL A 45 -3.34 3.48 7.80
C VAL A 45 -3.64 3.54 6.31
N LEU A 46 -3.02 2.64 5.54
CA LEU A 46 -3.23 2.49 4.11
C LEU A 46 -4.28 1.41 3.89
N ARG A 47 -5.40 1.79 3.25
CA ARG A 47 -6.55 0.91 3.03
C ARG A 47 -6.70 0.63 1.56
N PHE A 48 -6.83 -0.64 1.19
CA PHE A 48 -6.96 -1.10 -0.19
C PHE A 48 -8.18 -1.99 -0.37
N ILE A 49 -8.88 -1.85 -1.49
CA ILE A 49 -9.93 -2.78 -1.91
C ILE A 49 -9.29 -3.95 -2.67
N ALA A 50 -9.56 -5.17 -2.21
CA ALA A 50 -9.01 -6.43 -2.72
C ALA A 50 -10.14 -7.47 -2.84
N PRO A 51 -10.97 -7.45 -3.90
CA PRO A 51 -12.18 -8.28 -3.99
C PRO A 51 -11.92 -9.79 -3.93
N GLY A 52 -10.68 -10.22 -4.20
CA GLY A 52 -10.29 -11.62 -4.20
C GLY A 52 -10.30 -12.28 -2.82
N ILE A 53 -10.34 -11.50 -1.73
CA ILE A 53 -10.43 -12.02 -0.35
C ILE A 53 -11.87 -12.19 0.14
N ALA A 54 -12.88 -11.89 -0.69
CA ALA A 54 -14.28 -12.03 -0.31
C ALA A 54 -14.60 -13.46 0.16
N ARG A 55 -15.25 -13.60 1.32
CA ARG A 55 -15.53 -14.90 1.96
C ARG A 55 -16.18 -15.94 1.03
N ASP A 56 -17.18 -15.53 0.27
CA ASP A 56 -18.03 -16.45 -0.49
C ASP A 56 -17.69 -16.53 -1.98
N THR A 57 -17.03 -15.51 -2.51
CA THR A 57 -16.76 -15.34 -3.96
C THR A 57 -15.28 -15.19 -4.29
N GLY A 58 -14.45 -14.97 -3.28
CA GLY A 58 -13.01 -14.80 -3.40
C GLY A 58 -12.28 -16.11 -3.67
N SER A 59 -11.10 -16.00 -4.27
CA SER A 59 -10.19 -17.11 -4.55
C SER A 59 -8.86 -16.97 -3.80
N ILE A 60 -8.64 -15.88 -3.08
CA ILE A 60 -7.40 -15.58 -2.39
C ILE A 60 -7.53 -16.00 -0.92
N ASP A 61 -6.65 -16.92 -0.50
CA ASP A 61 -6.58 -17.35 0.88
C ASP A 61 -5.81 -16.36 1.78
N ALA A 62 -5.83 -16.61 3.08
CA ALA A 62 -5.16 -15.75 4.06
C ALA A 62 -3.64 -15.65 3.84
N ALA A 63 -2.98 -16.71 3.37
CA ALA A 63 -1.53 -16.69 3.17
C ALA A 63 -1.14 -15.80 1.98
N ALA A 64 -1.85 -15.94 0.86
CA ALA A 64 -1.70 -15.07 -0.30
C ALA A 64 -2.08 -13.61 0.02
N ALA A 65 -3.13 -13.41 0.83
CA ALA A 65 -3.53 -12.10 1.31
C ALA A 65 -2.43 -11.42 2.16
N MET A 66 -1.77 -12.15 3.06
CA MET A 66 -0.63 -11.62 3.83
C MET A 66 0.59 -11.30 2.95
N ALA A 67 0.88 -12.15 1.95
CA ALA A 67 1.96 -11.87 0.99
C ALA A 67 1.69 -10.59 0.17
N ASP A 68 0.43 -10.33 -0.17
CA ASP A 68 0.02 -9.07 -0.80
C ASP A 68 0.23 -7.87 0.13
N ILE A 69 -0.13 -7.99 1.42
CA ILE A 69 0.07 -6.93 2.41
C ILE A 69 1.57 -6.60 2.56
N ASP A 70 2.45 -7.60 2.64
CA ASP A 70 3.91 -7.39 2.69
C ASP A 70 4.41 -6.65 1.44
N TRP A 71 3.92 -7.05 0.27
CA TRP A 71 4.25 -6.40 -0.99
C TRP A 71 3.74 -4.95 -1.04
N LEU A 72 2.52 -4.69 -0.57
CA LEU A 72 1.95 -3.34 -0.48
C LEU A 72 2.72 -2.46 0.50
N CYS A 73 3.20 -3.01 1.60
CA CYS A 73 4.07 -2.27 2.51
C CYS A 73 5.34 -1.83 1.78
N ALA A 74 6.04 -2.76 1.11
CA ALA A 74 7.28 -2.46 0.40
C ALA A 74 7.09 -1.46 -0.76
N THR A 75 5.94 -1.48 -1.42
CA THR A 75 5.69 -0.68 -2.63
C THR A 75 4.93 0.62 -2.39
N HIS A 76 4.21 0.76 -1.28
CA HIS A 76 3.41 1.94 -0.96
C HIS A 76 3.83 2.58 0.36
N ALA A 77 3.92 1.80 1.44
CA ALA A 77 4.27 2.35 2.76
C ALA A 77 5.72 2.85 2.80
N VAL A 78 6.68 2.11 2.23
CA VAL A 78 8.09 2.56 2.16
C VAL A 78 8.25 3.88 1.41
N PRO A 79 7.74 4.05 0.17
CA PRO A 79 7.80 5.35 -0.49
C PRO A 79 7.08 6.47 0.29
N LEU A 80 5.94 6.16 0.92
CA LEU A 80 5.22 7.14 1.75
C LEU A 80 6.06 7.62 2.94
N ALA A 81 6.78 6.70 3.60
CA ALA A 81 7.64 7.01 4.74
C ALA A 81 8.83 7.91 4.40
N LEU A 82 9.27 7.90 3.15
CA LEU A 82 10.36 8.77 2.66
C LEU A 82 9.89 10.22 2.46
N LEU A 83 8.59 10.48 2.43
CA LEU A 83 8.03 11.82 2.30
C LEU A 83 8.00 12.50 3.68
N PRO A 84 8.80 13.57 3.93
CA PRO A 84 8.93 14.15 5.27
C PRO A 84 7.61 14.61 5.90
N ALA A 85 6.68 15.10 5.07
CA ALA A 85 5.36 15.57 5.52
C ALA A 85 4.33 14.46 5.76
N ALA A 86 4.61 13.23 5.31
CA ALA A 86 3.69 12.10 5.38
C ALA A 86 4.19 10.97 6.30
N ARG A 87 5.39 11.13 6.90
CA ARG A 87 5.97 10.11 7.77
C ARG A 87 5.07 9.83 8.98
N ALA A 88 5.00 8.57 9.34
CA ALA A 88 4.41 8.05 10.56
C ALA A 88 5.43 7.15 11.28
N GLU A 89 5.21 6.90 12.57
CA GLU A 89 5.99 5.94 13.35
C GLU A 89 5.62 4.50 12.99
N THR A 90 4.34 4.25 12.73
CA THR A 90 3.80 2.92 12.39
C THR A 90 2.93 3.00 11.14
N TYR A 91 2.97 1.96 10.32
CA TYR A 91 2.21 1.85 9.07
C TYR A 91 1.34 0.62 9.13
N VAL A 92 0.02 0.81 9.06
CA VAL A 92 -0.95 -0.28 8.98
C VAL A 92 -1.37 -0.41 7.54
N VAL A 93 -1.15 -1.58 6.96
CA VAL A 93 -1.61 -1.90 5.61
C VAL A 93 -2.80 -2.82 5.74
N THR A 94 -3.96 -2.37 5.27
CA THR A 94 -5.23 -3.09 5.36
C THR A 94 -5.75 -3.37 3.96
N ILE A 95 -6.13 -4.62 3.70
CA ILE A 95 -6.90 -5.01 2.53
C ILE A 95 -8.31 -5.40 2.96
N MET A 96 -9.31 -4.98 2.18
CA MET A 96 -10.72 -5.24 2.42
C MET A 96 -11.40 -5.67 1.13
N ASP A 97 -12.29 -6.67 1.17
CA ASP A 97 -12.98 -7.15 -0.04
C ASP A 97 -13.93 -6.09 -0.63
N ARG A 98 -14.45 -5.20 0.22
CA ARG A 98 -15.34 -4.08 -0.11
C ARG A 98 -15.02 -2.86 0.76
N ALA A 99 -15.38 -1.68 0.28
CA ALA A 99 -15.18 -0.45 1.04
C ALA A 99 -16.03 -0.45 2.32
N VAL A 100 -15.38 -0.26 3.45
CA VAL A 100 -16.02 -0.01 4.75
C VAL A 100 -15.71 1.42 5.15
N ALA A 101 -16.74 2.24 5.36
CA ALA A 101 -16.52 3.60 5.80
C ALA A 101 -16.01 3.61 7.25
N ARG A 102 -15.20 4.61 7.58
CA ARG A 102 -14.66 4.77 8.93
C ARG A 102 -15.78 4.99 9.94
N GLY A 103 -15.68 4.31 11.09
CA GLY A 103 -16.68 4.37 12.16
C GLY A 103 -17.88 3.46 11.93
N GLU A 104 -17.94 2.79 10.78
CA GLU A 104 -18.93 1.77 10.49
C GLU A 104 -18.36 0.37 10.74
N ALA A 105 -19.24 -0.56 11.11
CA ALA A 105 -18.93 -1.97 11.19
C ALA A 105 -19.71 -2.69 10.09
N ASP A 106 -19.00 -3.49 9.29
CA ASP A 106 -19.59 -4.40 8.31
C ASP A 106 -19.10 -5.81 8.62
N ALA A 107 -20.00 -6.68 9.09
CA ALA A 107 -19.69 -8.06 9.46
C ALA A 107 -19.44 -8.95 8.22
N GLU A 108 -19.90 -8.53 7.05
CA GLU A 108 -19.73 -9.24 5.79
C GLU A 108 -18.42 -8.85 5.08
N ALA A 109 -17.81 -7.74 5.49
CA ALA A 109 -16.53 -7.30 4.96
C ALA A 109 -15.39 -8.16 5.52
N THR A 110 -14.68 -8.85 4.62
CA THR A 110 -13.47 -9.59 4.97
C THR A 110 -12.29 -8.64 4.92
N GLN A 111 -11.52 -8.57 6.01
CA GLN A 111 -10.38 -7.67 6.15
C GLN A 111 -9.17 -8.42 6.71
N TYR A 112 -8.01 -8.14 6.13
CA TYR A 112 -6.71 -8.53 6.66
C TYR A 112 -5.85 -7.28 6.82
N PHE A 113 -4.98 -7.28 7.83
CA PHE A 113 -4.06 -6.18 8.03
C PHE A 113 -2.70 -6.66 8.52
N GLY A 114 -1.66 -5.91 8.16
CA GLY A 114 -0.32 -6.01 8.71
C GLY A 114 0.09 -4.68 9.31
N ILE A 115 0.88 -4.73 10.38
CA ILE A 115 1.43 -3.56 11.07
C ILE A 115 2.93 -3.58 10.88
N TYR A 116 3.50 -2.45 10.45
CA TYR A 116 4.90 -2.35 10.11
C TYR A 116 5.54 -1.11 10.72
N ALA A 117 6.76 -1.29 11.23
CA ALA A 117 7.73 -0.23 11.36
C ALA A 117 8.58 -0.16 10.09
N ILE A 118 8.92 1.04 9.62
CA ILE A 118 9.80 1.21 8.47
C ILE A 118 11.19 1.61 8.94
N THR A 119 12.14 0.69 8.79
CA THR A 119 13.54 0.86 9.18
C THR A 119 14.43 0.59 7.98
N ASP A 120 15.38 1.50 7.70
CA ASP A 120 16.30 1.41 6.56
C ASP A 120 15.61 1.15 5.20
N GLY A 121 14.44 1.77 5.00
CA GLY A 121 13.66 1.61 3.77
C GLY A 121 13.04 0.23 3.58
N LYS A 122 12.87 -0.53 4.67
CA LYS A 122 12.26 -1.87 4.66
C LYS A 122 11.13 -1.96 5.67
N CYS A 123 10.14 -2.77 5.34
CA CYS A 123 9.06 -3.12 6.25
C CYS A 123 9.54 -4.16 7.25
N SER A 124 9.46 -3.83 8.53
CA SER A 124 9.62 -4.76 9.63
C SER A 124 8.24 -5.04 10.21
N PRO A 125 7.69 -6.26 10.08
CA PRO A 125 6.45 -6.63 10.76
C PRO A 125 6.58 -6.38 12.26
N GLU A 126 5.52 -5.86 12.88
CA GLU A 126 5.39 -5.83 14.33
C GLU A 126 4.67 -7.10 14.79
N ASP A 127 5.26 -7.81 15.75
CA ASP A 127 4.62 -8.97 16.39
C ASP A 127 3.47 -8.50 17.31
N PHE A 128 2.42 -9.33 17.40
CA PHE A 128 1.25 -9.12 18.25
C PHE A 128 0.98 -10.32 19.17
#